data_AF-A0A9X0CWE2-F1
#
_entry.id   AF-A0A9X0CWE2-F1
#
_cell.length_a   1.000
_cell.length_b   1.000
_cell.length_c   1.000
_cell.angle_alpha   90.00
_cell.angle_beta   90.00
_cell.angle_gamma   90.00
#
_symmetry.space_group_name_H-M   'P 1'
#
loop_
_entity.id
_entity.type
_entity.pdbx_description
1 polymer ?
#
loop_
_entity_poly.entity_id
_entity_poly.type
_entity_poly.pdbx_seq_one_letter_code
_entity_poly.pdbx_strand_id
1 'polypeptide(L)'
;MTCTLLYKQEEFKKTTFVSYFRTVDEFKKPFEFQDSPVLKAGLSLVSIETKVINCPYREKWLKNGGDPKAHAQRYIPAVRTWSNATFTSGLSDSRSPEEKENIVDELFKRYEHEVVKRPEDHGACHVLAYMVIAKKY
;
A
#
# COMPACT_ATOMS: atom_id res chain seq x y z
N MET A 1 -24.83 9.97 17.54
CA MET A 1 -23.36 9.73 17.48
C MET A 1 -22.76 10.76 16.54
N THR A 2 -22.12 11.79 17.06
CA THR A 2 -21.38 12.77 16.26
C THR A 2 -20.14 12.07 15.71
N CYS A 3 -20.07 11.89 14.40
CA CYS A 3 -18.89 11.33 13.74
C CYS A 3 -17.79 12.40 13.77
N THR A 4 -16.97 12.40 14.82
CA THR A 4 -15.81 13.31 14.89
C THR A 4 -14.76 12.83 13.89
N LEU A 5 -14.44 13.69 12.93
CA LEU A 5 -13.36 13.48 11.97
C LEU A 5 -12.01 13.47 12.70
N LEU A 6 -11.19 12.43 12.48
CA LEU A 6 -9.84 12.33 13.04
C LEU A 6 -8.86 13.32 12.38
N TYR A 7 -9.03 13.49 11.07
CA TYR A 7 -8.28 14.41 10.24
C TYR A 7 -9.12 15.65 9.94
N LYS A 8 -8.52 16.83 10.06
CA LYS A 8 -9.10 18.05 9.52
C LYS A 8 -9.11 17.96 7.99
N GLN A 9 -10.02 18.67 7.33
CA GLN A 9 -10.14 18.62 5.86
C GLN A 9 -8.82 18.89 5.13
N GLU A 10 -8.02 19.84 5.62
CA GLU A 10 -6.73 20.18 5.03
C GLU A 10 -5.67 19.10 5.26
N GLU A 11 -5.70 18.40 6.40
CA GLU A 11 -4.79 17.27 6.66
C GLU A 11 -5.17 16.07 5.79
N PHE A 12 -6.47 15.83 5.59
CA PHE A 12 -6.94 14.80 4.67
C PHE A 12 -6.46 15.08 3.24
N LYS A 13 -6.61 16.31 2.74
CA LYS A 13 -6.12 16.71 1.41
C LYS A 13 -4.59 16.60 1.28
N LYS A 14 -3.85 16.91 2.34
CA LYS A 14 -2.37 16.79 2.36
C LYS A 14 -1.89 15.36 2.47
N THR A 15 -2.68 14.46 3.04
CA THR A 15 -2.31 13.05 3.20
C THR A 15 -2.37 12.34 1.84
N THR A 16 -1.21 12.11 1.22
CA THR A 16 -1.11 11.47 -0.10
C THR A 16 -0.21 10.25 -0.05
N PHE A 17 -0.71 9.11 -0.53
CA PHE A 17 0.13 7.96 -0.82
C PHE A 17 0.94 8.24 -2.09
N VAL A 18 2.22 8.54 -1.93
CA VAL A 18 3.19 8.68 -3.03
C VAL A 18 3.60 7.32 -3.59
N SER A 19 2.60 6.57 -4.06
CA SER A 19 2.77 5.28 -4.73
C SER A 19 2.13 5.33 -6.11
N TYR A 20 2.89 4.92 -7.13
CA TYR A 20 2.43 4.86 -8.51
C TYR A 20 2.61 3.45 -9.06
N PHE A 21 1.50 2.79 -9.37
CA PHE A 21 1.49 1.47 -9.97
C PHE A 21 1.64 1.61 -11.49
N ARG A 22 2.80 1.23 -12.00
CA ARG A 22 3.08 1.26 -13.44
C ARG A 22 2.41 0.10 -14.17
N THR A 23 1.95 0.38 -15.37
CA THR A 23 1.59 -0.63 -16.36
C THR A 23 2.84 -1.30 -16.93
N VAL A 24 2.66 -2.48 -17.53
CA VAL A 24 3.74 -3.20 -18.24
C VAL A 24 4.38 -2.32 -19.31
N ASP A 25 3.57 -1.55 -20.06
CA ASP A 25 4.08 -0.66 -21.11
C ASP A 25 4.93 0.47 -20.51
N GLU A 26 4.54 1.04 -19.38
CA GLU A 26 5.35 2.05 -18.69
C GLU A 26 6.67 1.48 -18.14
N PHE A 27 6.69 0.21 -17.71
CA PHE A 27 7.94 -0.46 -17.35
C PHE A 27 8.86 -0.69 -18.54
N LYS A 28 8.30 -0.93 -19.74
CA LYS A 28 9.06 -1.17 -20.97
C LYS A 28 9.60 0.09 -21.61
N LYS A 29 8.87 1.21 -21.54
CA LYS A 29 9.21 2.49 -22.17
C LYS A 29 10.71 2.84 -22.08
N PRO A 30 11.37 2.79 -20.89
CA PRO A 30 12.79 3.15 -20.80
C PRO A 30 13.73 2.29 -21.66
N PHE A 31 13.33 1.10 -22.11
CA PHE A 31 14.14 0.16 -22.89
C PHE A 31 13.82 0.18 -24.39
N GLU A 32 12.80 0.92 -24.82
CA GLU A 32 12.33 0.95 -26.22
C GLU A 32 12.83 2.19 -26.98
N PHE A 33 13.19 3.26 -26.27
CA PHE A 33 13.69 4.50 -26.88
C PHE A 33 15.21 4.51 -26.97
N GLN A 34 15.74 4.58 -28.20
CA GLN A 34 17.18 4.57 -28.51
C GLN A 34 17.98 5.66 -27.75
N ASP A 35 17.34 6.81 -27.48
CA ASP A 35 17.94 7.92 -26.75
C ASP A 35 17.79 7.86 -25.23
N SER A 36 17.14 6.83 -24.69
CA SER A 36 16.93 6.69 -23.26
C SER A 36 18.26 6.56 -22.49
N PRO A 37 18.35 7.14 -21.28
CA PRO A 37 19.50 6.93 -20.40
C PRO A 37 19.76 5.45 -20.09
N VAL A 38 18.71 4.63 -20.08
CA VAL A 38 18.78 3.20 -19.77
C VAL A 38 19.50 2.43 -20.87
N LEU A 39 19.12 2.62 -22.14
CA LEU A 39 19.84 2.01 -23.27
C LEU A 39 21.26 2.56 -23.40
N LYS A 40 21.46 3.88 -23.19
CA LYS A 40 22.79 4.52 -23.18
C LYS A 40 23.71 3.95 -22.09
N ALA A 41 23.16 3.51 -20.97
CA ALA A 41 23.89 2.80 -19.91
C ALA A 41 24.18 1.31 -20.24
N GLY A 42 23.77 0.84 -21.42
CA GLY A 42 23.94 -0.55 -21.88
C GLY A 42 22.94 -1.53 -21.29
N LEU A 43 21.89 -1.07 -20.61
CA LEU A 43 20.86 -1.95 -20.04
C LEU A 43 19.81 -2.31 -21.09
N SER A 44 19.36 -3.55 -21.09
CA SER A 44 18.31 -4.06 -21.97
C SER A 44 17.33 -4.93 -21.21
N LEU A 45 16.05 -4.79 -21.51
CA LEU A 45 15.02 -5.64 -20.94
C LEU A 45 15.03 -6.98 -21.65
N VAL A 46 15.30 -8.05 -20.90
CA VAL A 46 15.29 -9.44 -21.40
C VAL A 46 13.88 -9.99 -21.36
N SER A 47 13.18 -9.80 -20.24
CA SER A 47 11.78 -10.22 -20.08
C SER A 47 11.07 -9.41 -19.01
N ILE A 48 9.74 -9.37 -19.11
CA ILE A 48 8.86 -8.86 -18.07
C ILE A 48 7.63 -9.76 -17.98
N GLU A 49 7.29 -10.21 -16.78
CA GLU A 49 6.05 -10.93 -16.49
C GLU A 49 5.34 -10.25 -15.32
N THR A 50 4.02 -10.44 -15.23
CA THR A 50 3.25 -10.00 -14.06
C THR A 50 2.61 -11.17 -13.35
N LYS A 51 2.56 -11.12 -12.03
CA LYS A 51 1.81 -12.09 -11.22
C LYS A 51 1.00 -11.38 -10.15
N VAL A 52 -0.19 -11.91 -9.91
CA VAL A 52 -1.02 -11.50 -8.79
C VAL A 52 -0.55 -12.26 -7.55
N ILE A 53 -0.16 -11.51 -6.52
CA ILE A 53 0.11 -12.03 -5.19
C ILE A 53 -1.10 -11.69 -4.33
N ASN A 54 -1.86 -12.74 -3.97
CA ASN A 54 -3.03 -12.59 -3.14
C ASN A 54 -2.63 -12.25 -1.69
N CYS A 55 -3.54 -11.58 -0.98
CA CYS A 55 -3.34 -11.28 0.43
C CYS A 55 -3.45 -12.57 1.27
N PRO A 56 -2.38 -12.99 1.98
CA PRO A 56 -2.39 -14.25 2.71
C PRO A 56 -3.41 -14.28 3.87
N TYR A 57 -3.69 -13.12 4.47
CA TYR A 57 -4.71 -12.99 5.51
C TYR A 57 -6.12 -13.25 4.97
N ARG A 58 -6.43 -12.66 3.81
CA ARG A 58 -7.71 -12.81 3.13
C ARG A 58 -7.88 -14.23 2.59
N GLU A 59 -6.85 -14.81 1.97
CA GLU A 59 -6.90 -16.21 1.50
C GLU A 59 -7.16 -17.17 2.65
N LYS A 60 -6.47 -16.99 3.79
CA LYS A 60 -6.70 -17.80 4.98
C LYS A 60 -8.13 -17.68 5.49
N TRP A 61 -8.70 -16.47 5.49
CA TRP A 61 -10.10 -16.24 5.86
C TRP A 61 -11.07 -16.93 4.91
N LEU A 62 -10.91 -16.73 3.60
CA LEU A 62 -11.78 -17.34 2.60
C LEU A 62 -11.73 -18.86 2.62
N LYS A 63 -10.57 -19.45 2.93
CA LYS A 63 -10.38 -20.90 2.98
C LYS A 63 -10.91 -21.54 4.26
N ASN A 64 -10.67 -20.91 5.41
CA ASN A 64 -10.87 -21.55 6.71
C ASN A 64 -11.90 -20.84 7.61
N GLY A 65 -12.36 -19.65 7.24
CA GLY A 65 -13.11 -18.75 8.11
C GLY A 65 -12.35 -18.43 9.40
N GLY A 66 -13.10 -18.33 10.50
CA GLY A 66 -12.57 -18.18 11.86
C GLY A 66 -13.24 -17.06 12.63
N ASP A 67 -12.59 -16.62 13.70
CA ASP A 67 -12.99 -15.43 14.45
C ASP A 67 -12.62 -14.15 13.67
N PRO A 68 -13.60 -13.31 13.27
CA PRO A 68 -13.34 -12.04 12.60
C PRO A 68 -12.41 -11.11 13.39
N LYS A 69 -12.50 -11.11 14.72
CA LYS A 69 -11.65 -10.25 15.57
C LYS A 69 -10.20 -10.70 15.52
N ALA A 70 -9.95 -11.99 15.72
CA ALA A 70 -8.61 -12.56 15.56
C ALA A 70 -8.06 -12.39 14.13
N HIS A 71 -8.90 -12.38 13.10
CA HIS A 71 -8.47 -12.04 11.74
C HIS A 71 -8.00 -10.58 11.66
N ALA A 72 -8.84 -9.63 12.08
CA ALA A 72 -8.56 -8.21 12.01
C ALA A 72 -7.28 -7.84 12.79
N GLN A 73 -7.11 -8.38 14.00
CA GLN A 73 -5.92 -8.19 14.84
C GLN A 73 -4.61 -8.67 14.18
N ARG A 74 -4.68 -9.62 13.23
CA ARG A 74 -3.51 -10.06 12.45
C ARG A 74 -3.31 -9.24 11.18
N TYR A 75 -4.39 -8.85 10.53
CA TYR A 75 -4.35 -8.14 9.25
C TYR A 75 -3.96 -6.66 9.40
N ILE A 76 -4.53 -5.96 10.39
CA ILE A 76 -4.33 -4.51 10.57
C ILE A 76 -2.86 -4.13 10.80
N PRO A 77 -2.07 -4.84 11.62
CA PRO A 77 -0.64 -4.56 11.76
C PRO A 77 0.10 -4.60 10.42
N ALA A 78 -0.22 -5.56 9.53
CA ALA A 78 0.41 -5.65 8.22
C ALA A 78 0.08 -4.44 7.35
N VAL A 79 -1.16 -3.96 7.36
CA VAL A 79 -1.54 -2.73 6.63
C VAL A 79 -0.83 -1.51 7.24
N ARG A 80 -0.76 -1.43 8.56
CA ARG A 80 -0.14 -0.32 9.29
C ARG A 80 1.34 -0.18 8.99
N THR A 81 2.10 -1.27 8.94
CA THR A 81 3.56 -1.24 8.68
C THR A 81 3.91 -0.45 7.41
N TRP A 82 3.10 -0.53 6.35
CA TRP A 82 3.38 0.14 5.08
C TRP A 82 2.80 1.54 4.97
N SER A 83 1.86 1.91 5.83
CA SER A 83 1.04 3.13 5.66
C SER A 83 1.15 4.12 6.82
N ASN A 84 1.66 3.71 7.98
CA ASN A 84 1.71 4.54 9.19
C ASN A 84 2.40 5.88 8.94
N ALA A 85 3.58 5.86 8.31
CA ALA A 85 4.35 7.07 8.04
C ALA A 85 3.57 8.07 7.18
N THR A 86 2.85 7.61 6.15
CA THR A 86 2.03 8.46 5.27
C THR A 86 0.92 9.15 6.05
N PHE A 87 0.21 8.40 6.90
CA PHE A 87 -0.86 8.96 7.73
C PHE A 87 -0.31 9.95 8.76
N THR A 88 0.81 9.64 9.41
CA THR A 88 1.46 10.56 10.35
C THR A 88 1.95 11.83 9.67
N SER A 89 2.58 11.73 8.49
CA SER A 89 3.12 12.89 7.77
C SER A 89 2.06 13.85 7.24
N GLY A 90 0.83 13.37 7.02
CA GLY A 90 -0.28 14.20 6.56
C GLY A 90 -0.89 15.11 7.64
N LEU A 91 -0.56 14.87 8.92
CA LEU A 91 -1.06 15.66 10.05
C LEU A 91 -0.26 16.95 10.25
N SER A 92 -0.95 18.02 10.66
CA SER A 92 -0.37 19.35 10.86
C SER A 92 0.82 19.33 11.81
N ASP A 93 1.85 20.12 11.52
CA ASP A 93 3.02 20.33 12.40
C ASP A 93 2.69 21.05 13.71
N SER A 94 1.51 21.67 13.78
CA SER A 94 0.98 22.21 15.04
C SER A 94 0.54 21.14 16.04
N ARG A 95 0.40 19.87 15.62
CA ARG A 95 0.04 18.75 16.52
C ARG A 95 1.31 18.19 17.16
N SER A 96 1.24 17.84 18.44
CA SER A 96 2.36 17.16 19.12
C SER A 96 2.59 15.76 18.53
N PRO A 97 3.80 15.18 18.70
CA PRO A 97 4.05 13.80 18.26
C PRO A 97 3.07 12.79 18.87
N GLU A 98 2.75 12.94 20.15
CA GLU A 98 1.80 12.08 20.88
C GLU A 98 0.37 12.22 20.33
N GLU A 99 -0.07 13.45 20.01
CA GLU A 99 -1.35 13.65 19.35
C GLU A 99 -1.38 12.96 17.99
N LYS A 100 -0.33 13.14 17.17
CA LYS A 100 -0.25 12.47 15.86
C LYS A 100 -0.34 10.95 16.00
N GLU A 101 0.38 10.37 16.95
CA GLU A 101 0.33 8.94 17.24
C GLU A 101 -1.07 8.48 17.65
N ASN A 102 -1.71 9.16 18.61
CA ASN A 102 -3.07 8.84 19.07
C ASN A 102 -4.12 8.90 17.95
N ILE A 103 -4.01 9.88 17.06
CA ILE A 103 -4.91 10.00 15.91
C ILE A 103 -4.72 8.85 14.91
N VAL A 104 -3.48 8.46 14.64
CA VAL A 104 -3.19 7.34 13.72
C VAL A 104 -3.57 6.00 14.37
N ASP A 105 -3.36 5.83 15.66
CA ASP A 105 -3.84 4.67 16.43
C ASP A 105 -5.36 4.51 16.32
N GLU A 106 -6.10 5.61 16.54
CA GLU A 106 -7.54 5.61 16.44
C GLU A 106 -8.02 5.35 15.00
N LEU A 107 -7.30 5.82 13.99
CA LEU A 107 -7.57 5.49 12.59
C LEU A 107 -7.50 3.97 12.35
N PHE A 108 -6.42 3.31 12.80
CA PHE A 108 -6.27 1.87 12.63
C PHE A 108 -7.25 1.06 13.49
N LYS A 109 -7.60 1.54 14.70
CA LYS A 109 -8.68 0.93 15.51
C LYS A 109 -10.03 1.00 14.80
N ARG A 110 -10.38 2.14 14.20
CA ARG A 110 -11.62 2.26 13.40
C ARG A 110 -11.59 1.34 12.19
N TYR A 111 -10.45 1.24 11.51
CA TYR A 111 -10.32 0.32 10.38
C TYR A 111 -10.41 -1.15 10.82
N GLU A 112 -9.85 -1.52 11.97
CA GLU A 112 -10.01 -2.86 12.56
C GLU A 112 -11.49 -3.21 12.74
N HIS A 113 -12.30 -2.29 13.27
CA HIS A 113 -13.74 -2.51 13.42
C HIS A 113 -14.47 -2.71 12.09
N GLU A 114 -14.06 -2.04 11.01
CA GLU A 114 -14.62 -2.29 9.67
C GLU A 114 -14.20 -3.67 9.15
N VAL A 115 -12.94 -4.06 9.35
CA VAL A 115 -12.46 -5.40 8.95
C VAL A 115 -13.21 -6.51 9.67
N VAL A 116 -13.52 -6.35 10.96
CA VAL A 116 -14.31 -7.32 11.74
C VAL A 116 -15.70 -7.54 11.12
N LYS A 117 -16.32 -6.51 10.55
CA LYS A 117 -17.69 -6.61 10.00
C LYS A 117 -17.73 -7.43 8.72
N ARG A 118 -16.71 -7.32 7.86
CA ARG A 118 -16.67 -7.95 6.52
C ARG A 118 -15.25 -8.40 6.15
N PRO A 119 -14.66 -9.39 6.84
CA PRO A 119 -13.23 -9.69 6.65
C PRO A 119 -12.87 -10.14 5.22
N GLU A 120 -13.81 -10.69 4.48
CA GLU A 120 -13.68 -11.10 3.07
C GLU A 120 -13.51 -9.93 2.08
N ASP A 121 -13.95 -8.72 2.45
CA ASP A 121 -13.87 -7.52 1.61
C ASP A 121 -12.51 -6.82 1.72
N HIS A 122 -11.67 -7.24 2.66
CA HIS A 122 -10.39 -6.59 2.95
C HIS A 122 -9.20 -7.48 2.58
N GLY A 123 -8.28 -6.92 1.80
CA GLY A 123 -7.03 -7.58 1.46
C GLY A 123 -6.04 -6.66 0.76
N ALA A 124 -4.76 -6.84 1.06
CA ALA A 124 -3.65 -6.19 0.38
C ALA A 124 -3.10 -7.12 -0.71
N CYS A 125 -3.87 -7.33 -1.79
CA CYS A 125 -3.39 -8.06 -2.96
C CYS A 125 -2.53 -7.14 -3.83
N HIS A 126 -1.48 -7.68 -4.45
CA HIS A 126 -0.55 -6.92 -5.29
C HIS A 126 -0.45 -7.53 -6.68
N VAL A 127 -0.31 -6.69 -7.70
CA VAL A 127 0.19 -7.11 -9.02
C VAL A 127 1.66 -6.74 -9.07
N LEU A 128 2.53 -7.75 -9.11
CA LEU A 128 3.98 -7.55 -9.19
C LEU A 128 4.46 -7.73 -10.62
N ALA A 129 5.32 -6.83 -11.06
CA ALA A 129 6.08 -6.98 -12.31
C ALA A 129 7.47 -7.54 -12.00
N TYR A 130 7.78 -8.70 -12.56
CA TYR A 130 9.11 -9.31 -12.50
C TYR A 130 9.84 -8.95 -13.78
N MET A 131 10.96 -8.26 -13.66
CA MET A 131 11.76 -7.78 -14.79
C MET A 131 13.14 -8.41 -14.76
N VAL A 132 13.54 -9.03 -15.86
CA VAL A 132 14.92 -9.46 -16.07
C VAL A 132 15.59 -8.44 -16.96
N ILE A 133 16.63 -7.77 -16.44
CA ILE A 133 17.39 -6.73 -17.13
C ILE A 133 18.83 -7.20 -17.24
N ALA A 134 19.40 -7.13 -18.44
CA ALA A 134 20.79 -7.48 -18.71
C ALA A 134 21.59 -6.24 -19.11
N LYS A 135 22.85 -6.17 -18.70
CA LYS A 135 23.82 -5.19 -19.19
C LYS A 135 24.61 -5.81 -20.33
N LYS A 136 24.63 -5.13 -21.48
CA LYS A 136 25.50 -5.48 -22.61
C LYS A 136 26.91 -4.99 -22.28
N TYR A 137 27.89 -5.90 -22.40
CA TYR A 137 29.31 -5.60 -22.27
C TYR A 137 29.89 -5.16 -23.61
#